data_AF-A0A2D6HFP7-F1
#
_entry.id   AF-A0A2D6HFP7-F1
#
_cell.length_a   1.000
_cell.length_b   1.000
_cell.length_c   1.000
_cell.angle_alpha   90.00
_cell.angle_beta   90.00
_cell.angle_gamma   90.00
#
_symmetry.space_group_name_H-M   'P 1'
#
loop_
_entity.id
_entity.type
_entity.pdbx_description
1 polymer ?
#
loop_
_entity_poly.entity_id
_entity_poly.type
_entity_poly.pdbx_seq_one_letter_code
_entity_poly.pdbx_strand_id
1 'polypeptide(L)'
;MRRLRSLRGFLPQRRHRSDRGAGTSERERERWRWRWRWRERWHRHGGLGVSETVKRAASTRHRAADSVGPARRDARLLIVGVGGQGVISLARLVGRAALEAGGEGRVGQLHGMSQRGGSVEATVVFGAGRTGFVSRGEADVLLALEPLEAARAAPRLAPGCLAWIERNPIAVPGVPAGPAEAELLAPVRAVTDRICRIDARAGARAAGAERSVNLVMLGALAVCGALPVGEDALRGVVAAARPAALAAFDEGRRLGAAALAARRGGG
;
A
#
# COMPACT_ATOMS: atom_id res chain seq x y z
N MET A 1 72.44 -27.73 35.82
CA MET A 1 72.31 -28.61 34.62
C MET A 1 70.86 -28.63 34.16
N ARG A 2 70.63 -28.17 32.91
CA ARG A 2 69.58 -28.53 31.91
C ARG A 2 68.10 -28.62 32.36
N ARG A 3 67.10 -28.11 31.64
CA ARG A 3 66.91 -27.11 30.55
C ARG A 3 65.39 -27.06 30.35
N LEU A 4 64.76 -25.88 30.45
CA LEU A 4 63.38 -25.65 30.02
C LEU A 4 63.28 -25.85 28.50
N ARG A 5 62.36 -26.71 28.04
CA ARG A 5 61.99 -26.84 26.61
C ARG A 5 60.62 -26.22 26.37
N SER A 6 60.60 -25.40 25.33
CA SER A 6 59.54 -24.57 24.79
C SER A 6 58.36 -25.36 24.22
N LEU A 7 57.14 -24.90 24.49
CA LEU A 7 55.97 -25.16 23.64
C LEU A 7 55.65 -23.88 22.86
N ARG A 8 56.13 -23.83 21.61
CA ARG A 8 55.66 -22.90 20.57
C ARG A 8 54.57 -23.62 19.77
N GLY A 9 53.46 -22.91 19.54
CA GLY A 9 52.68 -23.02 18.30
C GLY A 9 51.33 -23.72 18.43
N PHE A 10 50.26 -22.94 18.64
CA PHE A 10 49.09 -22.89 17.74
C PHE A 10 48.14 -21.76 18.21
N LEU A 11 48.47 -20.52 17.86
CA LEU A 11 47.50 -19.41 17.86
C LEU A 11 46.89 -19.36 16.44
N PRO A 12 45.57 -19.50 16.26
CA PRO A 12 44.98 -19.24 14.96
C PRO A 12 45.10 -17.75 14.64
N GLN A 13 45.89 -17.46 13.60
CA GLN A 13 46.05 -16.17 12.96
C GLN A 13 44.67 -15.50 12.73
N ARG A 14 44.47 -14.33 13.33
CA ARG A 14 43.37 -13.42 12.99
C ARG A 14 43.55 -13.00 11.53
N ARG A 15 42.81 -13.63 10.61
CA ARG A 15 42.61 -13.08 9.28
C ARG A 15 41.66 -11.90 9.40
N HIS A 16 42.17 -10.70 9.14
CA HIS A 16 41.37 -9.53 8.78
C HIS A 16 40.32 -9.94 7.75
N ARG A 17 39.04 -9.89 8.14
CA ARG A 17 37.93 -9.91 7.20
C ARG A 17 37.79 -8.47 6.69
N SER A 18 38.41 -8.22 5.55
CA SER A 18 38.16 -7.05 4.72
C SER A 18 36.68 -6.98 4.34
N ASP A 19 36.20 -5.74 4.24
CA ASP A 19 34.91 -5.33 3.70
C ASP A 19 34.38 -6.26 2.62
N ARG A 20 33.23 -6.90 2.89
CA ARG A 20 32.32 -7.35 1.84
C ARG A 20 31.12 -6.44 1.88
N GLY A 21 31.14 -5.48 0.95
CA GLY A 21 30.04 -4.57 0.69
C GLY A 21 28.71 -5.32 0.53
N ALA A 22 27.67 -4.69 1.04
CA ALA A 22 26.28 -5.10 0.89
C ALA A 22 25.86 -5.00 -0.59
N GLY A 23 26.25 -5.99 -1.40
CA GLY A 23 25.68 -6.23 -2.71
C GLY A 23 24.47 -7.16 -2.58
N THR A 24 23.28 -6.68 -2.94
CA THR A 24 22.09 -7.53 -3.09
C THR A 24 22.39 -8.70 -4.03
N SER A 25 22.07 -9.91 -3.59
CA SER A 25 22.37 -11.16 -4.29
C SER A 25 21.67 -11.24 -5.66
N GLU A 26 22.23 -11.97 -6.62
CA GLU A 26 21.64 -12.15 -7.97
C GLU A 26 20.20 -12.69 -7.89
N ARG A 27 19.91 -13.56 -6.92
CA ARG A 27 18.55 -14.06 -6.64
C ARG A 27 17.60 -12.98 -6.14
N GLU A 28 18.08 -12.00 -5.37
CA GLU A 28 17.30 -10.83 -4.99
C GLU A 28 17.07 -9.93 -6.21
N ARG A 29 18.10 -9.69 -7.04
CA ARG A 29 17.96 -8.92 -8.28
C ARG A 29 16.97 -9.55 -9.25
N GLU A 30 16.96 -10.87 -9.41
CA GLU A 30 15.96 -11.60 -10.20
C GLU A 30 14.54 -11.47 -9.63
N ARG A 31 14.36 -11.54 -8.30
CA ARG A 31 13.07 -11.25 -7.65
C ARG A 31 12.58 -9.84 -7.96
N TRP A 32 13.49 -8.86 -7.99
CA TRP A 32 13.16 -7.49 -8.38
C TRP A 32 12.91 -7.35 -9.89
N ARG A 33 13.64 -8.07 -10.76
CA ARG A 33 13.35 -8.13 -12.21
C ARG A 33 11.95 -8.71 -12.50
N TRP A 34 11.47 -9.66 -11.68
CA TRP A 34 10.09 -10.15 -11.77
C TRP A 34 9.04 -9.05 -11.51
N ARG A 35 9.33 -8.03 -10.67
CA ARG A 35 8.42 -6.86 -10.53
C ARG A 35 8.18 -6.16 -11.86
N TRP A 36 9.19 -6.08 -12.71
CA TRP A 36 9.13 -5.40 -14.01
C TRP A 36 8.53 -6.24 -15.14
N ARG A 37 8.49 -7.58 -15.02
CA ARG A 37 7.84 -8.48 -16.00
C ARG A 37 6.33 -8.24 -16.15
N TRP A 38 5.70 -7.50 -15.22
CA TRP A 38 4.33 -7.00 -15.39
C TRP A 38 4.20 -6.12 -16.64
N ARG A 39 5.20 -5.29 -16.94
CA ARG A 39 5.20 -4.40 -18.11
C ARG A 39 5.17 -5.19 -19.42
N GLU A 40 5.96 -6.24 -19.53
CA GLU A 40 5.92 -7.17 -20.67
C GLU A 40 4.54 -7.84 -20.82
N ARG A 41 3.93 -8.25 -19.71
CA ARG A 41 2.59 -8.88 -19.70
C ARG A 41 1.49 -7.88 -20.06
N TRP A 42 1.63 -6.62 -19.63
CA TRP A 42 0.70 -5.52 -19.93
C TRP A 42 0.69 -5.16 -21.42
N HIS A 43 1.88 -4.99 -22.02
CA HIS A 43 1.99 -4.70 -23.46
C HIS A 43 1.59 -5.90 -24.34
N ARG A 44 1.92 -7.12 -23.93
CA ARG A 44 1.61 -8.35 -24.70
C ARG A 44 0.10 -8.68 -24.73
N HIS A 45 -0.68 -8.17 -23.78
CA HIS A 45 -2.13 -8.35 -23.73
C HIS A 45 -2.93 -7.05 -23.95
N GLY A 46 -2.32 -6.01 -24.53
CA GLY A 46 -3.02 -4.81 -24.98
C GLY A 46 -3.67 -3.96 -23.87
N GLY A 47 -3.17 -4.04 -22.63
CA GLY A 47 -3.90 -3.56 -21.45
C GLY A 47 -5.12 -4.44 -21.19
N LEU A 48 -5.22 -5.04 -20.00
CA LEU A 48 -6.31 -5.97 -19.67
C LEU A 48 -7.66 -5.30 -19.97
N GLY A 49 -8.30 -5.73 -21.06
CA GLY A 49 -9.48 -5.09 -21.64
C GLY A 49 -10.52 -4.79 -20.57
N VAL A 50 -10.65 -3.51 -20.23
CA VAL A 50 -11.79 -3.02 -19.49
C VAL A 50 -12.96 -3.14 -20.46
N SER A 51 -13.72 -4.23 -20.34
CA SER A 51 -14.88 -4.52 -21.19
C SER A 51 -15.81 -3.31 -21.26
N GLU A 52 -16.40 -3.06 -22.43
CA GLU A 52 -17.31 -1.94 -22.67
C GLU A 52 -18.55 -1.98 -21.74
N THR A 53 -18.88 -3.17 -21.23
CA THR A 53 -19.90 -3.38 -20.19
C THR A 53 -19.50 -2.75 -18.85
N VAL A 54 -18.22 -2.78 -18.50
CA VAL A 54 -17.66 -2.14 -17.29
C VAL A 54 -17.70 -0.62 -17.44
N LYS A 55 -17.40 -0.09 -18.63
CA LYS A 55 -17.51 1.35 -18.94
C LYS A 55 -18.96 1.85 -18.90
N ARG A 56 -19.93 1.06 -19.39
CA ARG A 56 -21.37 1.40 -19.34
C ARG A 56 -21.94 1.35 -17.92
N ALA A 57 -21.55 0.38 -17.10
CA ALA A 57 -21.94 0.32 -15.68
C ALA A 57 -21.31 1.45 -14.84
N ALA A 58 -20.17 2.00 -15.28
CA ALA A 58 -19.52 3.14 -14.66
C ALA A 58 -20.34 4.42 -14.77
N SER A 59 -20.99 4.68 -15.92
CA SER A 59 -21.74 5.93 -16.15
C SER A 59 -23.00 6.03 -15.27
N THR A 60 -23.62 4.90 -14.90
CA THR A 60 -24.76 4.85 -13.99
C THR A 60 -24.38 5.02 -12.51
N ARG A 61 -23.16 4.62 -12.10
CA ARG A 61 -22.66 4.82 -10.72
C ARG A 61 -21.98 6.18 -10.50
N HIS A 62 -21.44 6.79 -11.57
CA HIS A 62 -20.73 8.08 -11.51
C HIS A 62 -21.61 9.19 -10.89
N ARG A 63 -22.90 9.25 -11.27
CA ARG A 63 -23.86 10.24 -10.73
C ARG A 63 -24.15 10.11 -9.23
N ALA A 64 -23.86 8.97 -8.60
CA ALA A 64 -24.11 8.75 -7.17
C ALA A 64 -22.87 8.94 -6.28
N ALA A 65 -21.68 9.15 -6.85
CA ALA A 65 -20.41 9.17 -6.11
C ALA A 65 -19.89 10.58 -5.78
N ASP A 66 -20.50 11.63 -6.35
CA ASP A 66 -20.04 13.02 -6.23
C ASP A 66 -20.66 13.80 -5.07
N SER A 67 -21.64 13.23 -4.39
CA SER A 67 -22.03 13.72 -3.07
C SER A 67 -21.07 13.18 -2.00
N VAL A 68 -20.61 14.06 -1.11
CA VAL A 68 -20.26 13.66 0.26
C VAL A 68 -21.59 13.23 0.91
N GLY A 69 -22.07 12.05 0.51
CA GLY A 69 -23.28 11.42 1.04
C GLY A 69 -22.98 10.63 2.31
N PRO A 70 -24.01 10.19 3.05
CA PRO A 70 -23.84 9.48 4.31
C PRO A 70 -22.95 8.24 4.13
N ALA A 71 -22.21 7.89 5.19
CA ALA A 71 -21.27 6.77 5.21
C ALA A 71 -21.87 5.53 4.53
N ARG A 72 -21.18 5.00 3.51
CA ARG A 72 -21.64 3.82 2.76
C ARG A 72 -21.89 2.68 3.75
N ARG A 73 -23.04 1.98 3.67
CA ARG A 73 -23.29 0.80 4.51
C ARG A 73 -22.33 -0.37 4.21
N ASP A 74 -21.93 -0.50 2.94
CA ASP A 74 -21.01 -1.51 2.45
C ASP A 74 -19.83 -0.87 1.71
N ALA A 75 -18.65 -1.47 1.84
CA ALA A 75 -17.47 -1.10 1.05
C ALA A 75 -16.48 -2.28 0.94
N ARG A 76 -15.66 -2.28 -0.11
CA ARG A 76 -14.51 -3.17 -0.27
C ARG A 76 -13.23 -2.35 -0.39
N LEU A 77 -12.41 -2.40 0.65
CA LEU A 77 -11.08 -1.80 0.69
C LEU A 77 -10.05 -2.82 0.21
N LEU A 78 -9.30 -2.48 -0.84
CA LEU A 78 -8.11 -3.18 -1.29
C LEU A 78 -6.87 -2.39 -0.87
N ILE A 79 -5.99 -3.03 -0.10
CA ILE A 79 -4.72 -2.46 0.36
C ILE A 79 -3.59 -3.21 -0.34
N VAL A 80 -2.70 -2.49 -1.00
CA VAL A 80 -1.58 -3.09 -1.74
C VAL A 80 -0.25 -2.40 -1.42
N GLY A 81 0.83 -3.16 -1.52
CA GLY A 81 2.17 -2.65 -1.30
C GLY A 81 3.19 -3.77 -1.35
N VAL A 82 4.37 -3.48 -0.83
CA VAL A 82 5.51 -4.38 -0.78
C VAL A 82 5.71 -4.88 0.65
N GLY A 83 6.23 -6.11 0.78
CA GLY A 83 6.57 -6.71 2.06
C GLY A 83 7.40 -5.77 2.94
N GLY A 84 6.95 -5.57 4.18
CA GLY A 84 7.54 -4.63 5.15
C GLY A 84 6.84 -3.28 5.25
N GLN A 85 5.95 -2.91 4.31
CA GLN A 85 5.22 -1.64 4.37
C GLN A 85 4.00 -1.65 5.30
N GLY A 86 3.67 -2.77 5.95
CA GLY A 86 2.56 -2.81 6.92
C GLY A 86 1.15 -2.95 6.32
N VAL A 87 1.02 -3.47 5.08
CA VAL A 87 -0.28 -3.75 4.41
C VAL A 87 -1.23 -4.56 5.30
N ILE A 88 -0.76 -5.68 5.86
CA ILE A 88 -1.56 -6.53 6.76
C ILE A 88 -1.90 -5.80 8.07
N SER A 89 -0.97 -4.97 8.57
CA SER A 89 -1.21 -4.19 9.79
C SER A 89 -2.31 -3.16 9.58
N LEU A 90 -2.36 -2.51 8.41
CA LEU A 90 -3.45 -1.61 8.06
C LEU A 90 -4.79 -2.32 7.99
N ALA A 91 -4.86 -3.46 7.31
CA ALA A 91 -6.11 -4.22 7.22
C ALA A 91 -6.65 -4.61 8.61
N ARG A 92 -5.75 -5.01 9.53
CA ARG A 92 -6.11 -5.32 10.92
C ARG A 92 -6.59 -4.09 11.70
N LEU A 93 -5.93 -2.95 11.56
CA LEU A 93 -6.36 -1.70 12.21
C LEU A 93 -7.75 -1.27 11.72
N VAL A 94 -7.97 -1.28 10.40
CA VAL A 94 -9.26 -0.93 9.80
C VAL A 94 -10.36 -1.90 10.21
N GLY A 95 -10.09 -3.21 10.18
CA GLY A 95 -11.05 -4.21 10.64
C GLY A 95 -11.39 -4.06 12.12
N ARG A 96 -10.39 -3.80 12.97
CA ARG A 96 -10.60 -3.50 14.39
C ARG A 96 -11.46 -2.25 14.59
N ALA A 97 -11.21 -1.18 13.84
CA ALA A 97 -11.98 0.05 13.94
C ALA A 97 -13.46 -0.15 13.55
N ALA A 98 -13.74 -1.00 12.55
CA ALA A 98 -15.12 -1.36 12.24
C ALA A 98 -15.81 -2.11 13.38
N LEU A 99 -15.13 -3.07 14.01
CA LEU A 99 -15.67 -3.81 15.15
C LEU A 99 -15.92 -2.91 16.36
N GLU A 100 -14.97 -2.03 16.69
CA GLU A 100 -15.12 -1.08 17.81
C GLU A 100 -16.21 -0.03 17.55
N ALA A 101 -16.49 0.28 16.28
CA ALA A 101 -17.60 1.15 15.89
C ALA A 101 -18.98 0.44 15.85
N GLY A 102 -19.06 -0.84 16.28
CA GLY A 102 -20.29 -1.63 16.27
C GLY A 102 -20.75 -2.09 14.87
N GLY A 103 -19.88 -1.95 13.86
CA GLY A 103 -20.13 -2.38 12.49
C GLY A 103 -19.55 -3.76 12.16
N GLU A 104 -19.72 -4.17 10.91
CA GLU A 104 -19.13 -5.40 10.38
C GLU A 104 -17.93 -5.08 9.48
N GLY A 105 -16.75 -5.58 9.85
CA GLY A 105 -15.54 -5.54 9.02
C GLY A 105 -14.85 -6.89 8.99
N ARG A 106 -14.80 -7.53 7.82
CA ARG A 106 -14.08 -8.78 7.61
C ARG A 106 -12.74 -8.50 6.94
N VAL A 107 -11.66 -8.78 7.67
CA VAL A 107 -10.32 -8.84 7.06
C VAL A 107 -10.24 -10.13 6.26
N GLY A 108 -10.05 -10.01 4.96
CA GLY A 108 -10.13 -11.12 4.04
C GLY A 108 -8.78 -11.59 3.54
N GLN A 109 -8.59 -11.46 2.24
CA GLN A 109 -7.47 -11.98 1.48
C GLN A 109 -6.14 -11.37 1.97
N LEU A 110 -5.41 -12.06 2.84
CA LEU A 110 -4.06 -11.69 3.28
C LEU A 110 -3.04 -12.47 2.47
N HIS A 111 -2.68 -11.98 1.27
CA HIS A 111 -1.73 -12.67 0.40
C HIS A 111 -0.44 -11.84 0.32
N GLY A 112 0.68 -12.47 0.65
CA GLY A 112 2.01 -11.88 0.49
C GLY A 112 2.96 -12.91 -0.07
N MET A 113 3.30 -12.79 -1.35
CA MET A 113 4.39 -13.59 -1.92
C MET A 113 5.71 -12.95 -1.49
N SER A 114 6.16 -13.20 -0.25
CA SER A 114 7.49 -12.91 0.34
C SER A 114 7.50 -11.92 1.52
N GLN A 115 8.29 -12.27 2.55
CA GLN A 115 8.53 -11.48 3.76
C GLN A 115 9.37 -10.21 3.52
N ARG A 116 10.06 -10.04 2.37
CA ARG A 116 10.84 -8.84 2.02
C ARG A 116 10.86 -8.61 0.50
N GLY A 117 10.33 -7.48 0.05
CA GLY A 117 10.42 -7.05 -1.35
C GLY A 117 9.39 -7.63 -2.33
N GLY A 118 8.56 -8.59 -1.90
CA GLY A 118 7.47 -9.13 -2.71
C GLY A 118 6.18 -8.33 -2.62
N SER A 119 5.28 -8.56 -3.58
CA SER A 119 3.94 -7.99 -3.62
C SER A 119 3.10 -8.54 -2.45
N VAL A 120 2.43 -7.63 -1.74
CA VAL A 120 1.54 -7.92 -0.62
C VAL A 120 0.24 -7.18 -0.81
N GLU A 121 -0.85 -7.92 -0.62
CA GLU A 121 -2.21 -7.39 -0.65
C GLU A 121 -3.00 -7.85 0.59
N ALA A 122 -3.89 -6.98 1.03
CA ALA A 122 -4.87 -7.24 2.06
C ALA A 122 -6.22 -6.64 1.66
N THR A 123 -7.32 -7.28 2.04
CA THR A 123 -8.66 -6.74 1.83
C THR A 123 -9.39 -6.56 3.15
N VAL A 124 -10.23 -5.52 3.21
CA VAL A 124 -11.23 -5.35 4.27
C VAL A 124 -12.59 -5.14 3.60
N VAL A 125 -13.53 -6.01 3.90
CA VAL A 125 -14.89 -5.96 3.35
C VAL A 125 -15.86 -5.62 4.47
N PHE A 126 -16.68 -4.61 4.24
CA PHE A 126 -17.72 -4.16 5.15
C PHE A 126 -19.10 -4.51 4.59
N GLY A 127 -20.02 -4.88 5.48
CA GLY A 127 -21.39 -5.26 5.15
C GLY A 127 -21.73 -6.72 5.47
N ALA A 128 -22.98 -6.94 5.87
CA ALA A 128 -23.51 -8.23 6.29
C ALA A 128 -23.46 -9.29 5.18
N GLY A 129 -23.08 -10.52 5.54
CA GLY A 129 -23.11 -11.69 4.63
C GLY A 129 -22.04 -11.72 3.53
N ARG A 130 -21.15 -10.73 3.46
CA ARG A 130 -20.13 -10.62 2.41
C ARG A 130 -18.87 -11.41 2.74
N THR A 131 -18.29 -12.09 1.75
CA THR A 131 -17.00 -12.77 1.92
C THR A 131 -15.85 -11.75 2.00
N GLY A 132 -14.72 -12.14 2.57
CA GLY A 132 -13.52 -11.28 2.61
C GLY A 132 -12.81 -11.10 1.26
N PHE A 133 -13.35 -11.65 0.17
CA PHE A 133 -12.72 -11.61 -1.14
C PHE A 133 -13.13 -10.36 -1.94
N VAL A 134 -12.19 -9.86 -2.74
CA VAL A 134 -12.42 -8.73 -3.66
C VAL A 134 -12.01 -9.19 -5.05
N SER A 135 -13.00 -9.45 -5.90
CA SER A 135 -12.82 -9.95 -7.26
C SER A 135 -12.50 -8.81 -8.25
N ARG A 136 -12.41 -9.16 -9.54
CA ARG A 136 -12.23 -8.17 -10.61
C ARG A 136 -13.39 -7.16 -10.61
N GLY A 137 -13.07 -5.87 -10.70
CA GLY A 137 -14.08 -4.82 -10.75
C GLY A 137 -14.85 -4.55 -9.44
N GLU A 138 -14.39 -5.04 -8.29
CA GLU A 138 -15.16 -4.98 -7.03
C GLU A 138 -14.62 -4.01 -5.98
N ALA A 139 -13.36 -3.59 -6.05
CA ALA A 139 -12.76 -2.73 -5.03
C ALA A 139 -13.30 -1.31 -5.12
N ASP A 140 -14.04 -0.88 -4.10
CA ASP A 140 -14.61 0.46 -4.00
C ASP A 140 -13.55 1.51 -3.60
N VAL A 141 -12.54 1.05 -2.86
CA VAL A 141 -11.42 1.87 -2.39
C VAL A 141 -10.10 1.12 -2.57
N LEU A 142 -9.11 1.80 -3.14
CA LEU A 142 -7.72 1.35 -3.19
C LEU A 142 -6.86 2.19 -2.23
N LEU A 143 -6.09 1.53 -1.38
CA LEU A 143 -5.03 2.13 -0.58
C LEU A 143 -3.68 1.49 -0.97
N ALA A 144 -2.92 2.16 -1.83
CA ALA A 144 -1.66 1.67 -2.35
C ALA A 144 -0.46 2.35 -1.67
N LEU A 145 0.37 1.56 -1.01
CA LEU A 145 1.63 2.00 -0.40
C LEU A 145 2.79 2.02 -1.42
N GLU A 146 2.54 1.58 -2.64
CA GLU A 146 3.52 1.54 -3.73
C GLU A 146 2.82 1.70 -5.10
N PRO A 147 3.25 2.66 -5.96
CA PRO A 147 2.61 2.93 -7.25
C PRO A 147 2.50 1.73 -8.21
N LEU A 148 3.53 0.88 -8.29
CA LEU A 148 3.52 -0.31 -9.16
C LEU A 148 2.49 -1.33 -8.66
N GLU A 149 2.30 -1.44 -7.36
CA GLU A 149 1.29 -2.32 -6.79
C GLU A 149 -0.12 -1.76 -7.03
N ALA A 150 -0.28 -0.43 -7.07
CA ALA A 150 -1.53 0.20 -7.55
C ALA A 150 -1.83 -0.18 -9.01
N ALA A 151 -0.82 -0.12 -9.89
CA ALA A 151 -0.93 -0.51 -11.29
C ALA A 151 -1.36 -1.98 -11.44
N ARG A 152 -0.77 -2.87 -10.63
CA ARG A 152 -1.12 -4.31 -10.59
C ARG A 152 -2.54 -4.56 -10.05
N ALA A 153 -3.01 -3.72 -9.14
CA ALA A 153 -4.35 -3.81 -8.57
C ALA A 153 -5.46 -3.34 -9.52
N ALA A 154 -5.13 -2.58 -10.58
CA ALA A 154 -6.10 -1.98 -11.50
C ALA A 154 -7.24 -2.90 -11.97
N PRO A 155 -7.02 -4.18 -12.33
CA PRO A 155 -8.10 -5.08 -12.76
C PRO A 155 -9.15 -5.40 -11.68
N ARG A 156 -8.84 -5.15 -10.41
CA ARG A 156 -9.74 -5.37 -9.25
C ARG A 156 -10.54 -4.12 -8.88
N LEU A 157 -10.19 -2.98 -9.44
CA LEU A 157 -10.83 -1.71 -9.13
C LEU A 157 -12.23 -1.63 -9.73
N ALA A 158 -13.20 -1.26 -8.92
CA ALA A 158 -14.52 -0.91 -9.42
C ALA A 158 -14.46 0.41 -10.19
N PRO A 159 -15.29 0.59 -11.24
CA PRO A 159 -15.37 1.88 -11.91
C PRO A 159 -15.78 2.99 -10.95
N GLY A 160 -15.05 4.12 -10.98
CA GLY A 160 -15.27 5.22 -10.05
C GLY A 160 -14.85 4.91 -8.60
N CYS A 161 -14.01 3.90 -8.37
CA CYS A 161 -13.40 3.68 -7.05
C CYS A 161 -12.53 4.88 -6.63
N LEU A 162 -12.38 5.11 -5.34
CA LEU A 162 -11.41 6.08 -4.83
C LEU A 162 -10.04 5.40 -4.67
N ALA A 163 -8.99 5.96 -5.28
CA ALA A 163 -7.64 5.44 -5.17
C ALA A 163 -6.71 6.41 -4.43
N TRP A 164 -6.21 6.00 -3.26
CA TRP A 164 -5.13 6.65 -2.54
C TRP A 164 -3.81 5.94 -2.84
N ILE A 165 -2.83 6.66 -3.39
CA ILE A 165 -1.55 6.08 -3.81
C ILE A 165 -0.41 6.91 -3.22
N GLU A 166 0.50 6.25 -2.51
CA GLU A 166 1.78 6.84 -2.14
C GLU A 166 2.54 7.27 -3.40
N ARG A 167 3.03 8.50 -3.43
CA ARG A 167 3.66 9.09 -4.62
C ARG A 167 4.97 8.39 -4.98
N ASN A 168 5.77 8.02 -3.99
CA ASN A 168 7.16 7.63 -4.18
C ASN A 168 7.36 6.11 -4.25
N PRO A 169 7.85 5.57 -5.39
CA PRO A 169 8.22 4.17 -5.52
C PRO A 169 9.29 3.77 -4.49
N ILE A 170 9.32 2.49 -4.12
CA ILE A 170 10.46 1.98 -3.33
C ILE A 170 11.68 1.89 -4.26
N ALA A 171 12.71 2.69 -3.96
CA ALA A 171 14.03 2.53 -4.56
C ALA A 171 14.70 1.27 -3.99
N VAL A 172 15.25 0.45 -4.88
CA VAL A 172 15.96 -0.78 -4.51
C VAL A 172 17.39 -0.68 -5.03
N PRO A 173 18.41 -0.75 -4.15
CA PRO A 173 19.80 -0.72 -4.57
C PRO A 173 20.10 -1.77 -5.64
N GLY A 174 20.76 -1.36 -6.71
CA GLY A 174 21.17 -2.26 -7.79
C GLY A 174 20.04 -2.73 -8.72
N VAL A 175 18.83 -2.16 -8.60
CA VAL A 175 17.72 -2.34 -9.53
C VAL A 175 17.50 -1.02 -10.27
N PRO A 176 17.38 -1.02 -11.61
CA PRO A 176 17.09 0.18 -12.36
C PRO A 176 15.82 0.88 -11.87
N ALA A 177 15.78 2.20 -12.08
CA ALA A 177 14.57 2.98 -11.83
C ALA A 177 13.38 2.36 -12.58
N GLY A 178 12.22 2.36 -11.92
CA GLY A 178 10.99 1.85 -12.49
C GLY A 178 10.46 2.69 -13.65
N PRO A 179 9.32 2.30 -14.24
CA PRO A 179 8.63 3.08 -15.25
C PRO A 179 8.36 4.50 -14.77
N ALA A 180 8.19 5.41 -15.73
CA ALA A 180 7.75 6.76 -15.42
C ALA A 180 6.41 6.75 -14.65
N GLU A 181 6.19 7.78 -13.85
CA GLU A 181 4.98 7.92 -13.06
C GLU A 181 3.70 7.82 -13.92
N ALA A 182 3.71 8.44 -15.10
CA ALA A 182 2.58 8.40 -16.02
C ALA A 182 2.23 6.96 -16.44
N GLU A 183 3.23 6.11 -16.69
CA GLU A 183 3.04 4.71 -17.03
C GLU A 183 2.50 3.90 -15.84
N LEU A 184 2.98 4.17 -14.63
CA LEU A 184 2.50 3.50 -13.41
C LEU A 184 1.04 3.82 -13.11
N LEU A 185 0.60 5.05 -13.40
CA LEU A 185 -0.77 5.48 -13.13
C LEU A 185 -1.75 5.17 -14.27
N ALA A 186 -1.27 4.94 -15.50
CA ALA A 186 -2.13 4.70 -16.65
C ALA A 186 -3.17 3.56 -16.43
N PRO A 187 -2.82 2.40 -15.84
CA PRO A 187 -3.79 1.35 -15.52
C PRO A 187 -4.91 1.79 -14.58
N VAL A 188 -4.57 2.59 -13.56
CA VAL A 188 -5.55 3.07 -12.57
C VAL A 188 -6.45 4.14 -13.19
N ARG A 189 -5.85 5.06 -13.97
CA ARG A 189 -6.57 6.11 -14.71
C ARG A 189 -7.53 5.57 -15.75
N ALA A 190 -7.27 4.38 -16.29
CA ALA A 190 -8.19 3.70 -17.20
C ALA A 190 -9.48 3.22 -16.50
N VAL A 191 -9.52 3.17 -15.17
CA VAL A 191 -10.67 2.68 -14.38
C VAL A 191 -11.35 3.80 -13.58
N THR A 192 -10.58 4.77 -13.08
CA THR A 192 -11.09 5.88 -12.26
C THR A 192 -10.27 7.15 -12.43
N ASP A 193 -10.96 8.28 -12.38
CA ASP A 193 -10.41 9.63 -12.27
C ASP A 193 -10.27 10.10 -10.80
N ARG A 194 -10.88 9.36 -9.85
CA ARG A 194 -10.85 9.66 -8.42
C ARG A 194 -9.55 9.16 -7.78
N ILE A 195 -8.43 9.75 -8.19
CA ILE A 195 -7.09 9.40 -7.72
C ILE A 195 -6.54 10.52 -6.84
N CYS A 196 -6.19 10.19 -5.60
CA CYS A 196 -5.49 11.08 -4.67
C CYS A 196 -4.08 10.54 -4.40
N ARG A 197 -3.09 11.44 -4.43
CA ARG A 197 -1.68 11.08 -4.24
C ARG A 197 -1.02 12.04 -3.28
N ILE A 198 -0.30 11.47 -2.31
CA ILE A 198 0.44 12.22 -1.31
C ILE A 198 1.88 11.72 -1.24
N ASP A 199 2.77 12.55 -0.70
CA ASP A 199 4.10 12.08 -0.28
C ASP A 199 4.02 11.67 1.19
N ALA A 200 3.54 10.45 1.43
CA ALA A 200 3.42 9.88 2.76
C ALA A 200 4.77 9.59 3.41
N ARG A 201 5.85 9.45 2.63
CA ARG A 201 7.21 9.34 3.17
C ARG A 201 7.68 10.65 3.78
N ALA A 202 7.47 11.76 3.09
CA ALA A 202 7.75 13.09 3.62
C ALA A 202 6.88 13.39 4.84
N GLY A 203 5.57 13.05 4.78
CA GLY A 203 4.68 13.16 5.94
C GLY A 203 5.16 12.35 7.14
N ALA A 204 5.57 11.09 6.94
CA ALA A 204 6.09 10.25 8.02
C ALA A 204 7.37 10.82 8.65
N ARG A 205 8.28 11.40 7.85
CA ARG A 205 9.47 12.10 8.34
C ARG A 205 9.11 13.37 9.13
N ALA A 206 8.21 14.19 8.59
CA ALA A 206 7.76 15.42 9.27
C ALA A 206 7.09 15.12 10.62
N ALA A 207 6.40 13.99 10.74
CA ALA A 207 5.80 13.51 11.98
C ALA A 207 6.77 12.82 12.95
N GLY A 208 8.07 12.74 12.63
CA GLY A 208 9.07 12.03 13.46
C GLY A 208 8.89 10.51 13.50
N ALA A 209 8.11 9.94 12.57
CA ALA A 209 7.68 8.55 12.56
C ALA A 209 7.98 7.89 11.20
N GLU A 210 9.25 7.94 10.77
CA GLU A 210 9.68 7.58 9.41
C GLU A 210 9.24 6.18 8.93
N ARG A 211 9.08 5.25 9.87
CA ARG A 211 8.67 3.86 9.59
C ARG A 211 7.16 3.69 9.42
N SER A 212 6.38 4.76 9.59
CA SER A 212 4.91 4.74 9.67
C SER A 212 4.22 5.37 8.46
N VAL A 213 4.83 5.26 7.27
CA VAL A 213 4.23 5.67 5.97
C VAL A 213 2.83 5.11 5.79
N ASN A 214 2.61 3.87 6.24
CA ASN A 214 1.31 3.22 6.19
C ASN A 214 0.25 3.95 7.02
N LEU A 215 0.61 4.49 8.19
CA LEU A 215 -0.32 5.24 9.04
C LEU A 215 -0.61 6.63 8.47
N VAL A 216 0.37 7.27 7.81
CA VAL A 216 0.11 8.50 7.03
C VAL A 216 -0.92 8.23 5.92
N MET A 217 -0.74 7.15 5.16
CA MET A 217 -1.70 6.74 4.13
C MET A 217 -3.08 6.42 4.73
N LEU A 218 -3.14 5.79 5.91
CA LEU A 218 -4.41 5.52 6.61
C LEU A 218 -5.10 6.81 7.06
N GLY A 219 -4.36 7.78 7.60
CA GLY A 219 -4.90 9.09 7.97
C GLY A 219 -5.47 9.84 6.78
N ALA A 220 -4.79 9.77 5.63
CA ALA A 220 -5.28 10.37 4.39
C ALA A 220 -6.58 9.71 3.88
N LEU A 221 -6.71 8.39 4.05
CA LEU A 221 -7.94 7.68 3.75
C LEU A 221 -9.07 8.05 4.75
N ALA A 222 -8.75 8.29 6.02
CA ALA A 222 -9.78 8.53 7.05
C ALA A 222 -10.64 9.77 6.76
N VAL A 223 -10.05 10.83 6.21
CA VAL A 223 -10.74 12.11 5.94
C VAL A 223 -11.68 12.11 4.72
N CYS A 224 -11.68 11.03 3.93
CA CYS A 224 -12.46 11.01 2.67
C CYS A 224 -13.88 10.44 2.83
N GLY A 225 -14.23 9.86 3.98
CA GLY A 225 -15.56 9.29 4.24
C GLY A 225 -15.92 8.09 3.36
N ALA A 226 -14.95 7.46 2.69
CA ALA A 226 -15.22 6.37 1.74
C ALA A 226 -15.49 5.01 2.39
N LEU A 227 -15.25 4.87 3.70
CA LEU A 227 -15.47 3.64 4.45
C LEU A 227 -16.65 3.80 5.45
N PRO A 228 -17.37 2.73 5.79
CA PRO A 228 -18.31 2.66 6.92
C PRO A 228 -17.63 2.75 8.31
N VAL A 229 -16.49 3.44 8.39
CA VAL A 229 -15.73 3.59 9.63
C VAL A 229 -15.37 5.06 9.76
N GLY A 230 -15.81 5.67 10.86
CA GLY A 230 -15.52 7.07 11.14
C GLY A 230 -14.04 7.32 11.38
N GLU A 231 -13.63 8.56 11.10
CA GLU A 231 -12.26 9.04 11.31
C GLU A 231 -11.81 8.85 12.76
N ASP A 232 -12.68 9.16 13.73
CA ASP A 232 -12.40 9.01 15.16
C ASP A 232 -12.15 7.56 15.56
N ALA A 233 -12.90 6.61 14.99
CA ALA A 233 -12.70 5.19 15.24
C ALA A 233 -11.34 4.72 14.70
N LEU A 234 -10.98 5.13 13.48
CA LEU A 234 -9.67 4.84 12.89
C LEU A 234 -8.53 5.46 13.71
N ARG A 235 -8.71 6.71 14.17
CA ARG A 235 -7.74 7.40 15.02
C ARG A 235 -7.59 6.70 16.37
N GLY A 236 -8.70 6.31 17.00
CA GLY A 236 -8.75 5.61 18.28
C GLY A 236 -7.96 4.30 18.27
N VAL A 237 -8.17 3.45 17.25
CA VAL A 237 -7.40 2.18 17.15
C VAL A 237 -5.92 2.41 16.92
N VAL A 238 -5.54 3.47 16.18
CA VAL A 238 -4.12 3.82 15.97
C VAL A 238 -3.52 4.30 17.29
N ALA A 239 -4.21 5.18 18.02
CA ALA A 239 -3.76 5.67 19.32
C ALA A 239 -3.56 4.53 20.31
N ALA A 240 -4.48 3.57 20.36
CA ALA A 240 -4.39 2.41 21.24
C ALA A 240 -3.28 1.43 20.82
N ALA A 241 -3.16 1.12 19.53
CA ALA A 241 -2.24 0.08 19.06
C ALA A 241 -0.81 0.58 18.80
N ARG A 242 -0.66 1.86 18.46
CA ARG A 242 0.59 2.47 17.97
C ARG A 242 0.70 3.95 18.44
N PRO A 243 0.65 4.23 19.76
CA PRO A 243 0.61 5.59 20.28
C PRO A 243 1.77 6.46 19.78
N ALA A 244 2.98 5.91 19.74
CA ALA A 244 4.18 6.60 19.25
C ALA A 244 4.12 7.01 17.76
N ALA A 245 3.17 6.47 16.98
CA ALA A 245 3.00 6.78 15.57
C ALA A 245 1.67 7.46 15.24
N LEU A 246 0.93 7.94 16.26
CA LEU A 246 -0.32 8.68 16.07
C LEU A 246 -0.10 9.97 15.28
N ALA A 247 1.02 10.67 15.51
CA ALA A 247 1.39 11.86 14.75
C ALA A 247 1.48 11.60 13.24
N ALA A 248 1.89 10.39 12.82
CA ALA A 248 1.92 10.02 11.40
C ALA A 248 0.50 9.94 10.81
N PHE A 249 -0.46 9.39 11.57
CA PHE A 249 -1.85 9.34 11.15
C PHE A 249 -2.45 10.75 11.06
N ASP A 250 -2.19 11.60 12.05
CA ASP A 250 -2.69 12.99 12.05
C ASP A 250 -2.09 13.82 10.90
N GLU A 251 -0.80 13.64 10.60
CA GLU A 251 -0.18 14.24 9.40
C GLU A 251 -0.80 13.69 8.11
N GLY A 252 -1.13 12.41 8.08
CA GLY A 252 -1.91 11.78 7.03
C GLY A 252 -3.26 12.46 6.77
N ARG A 253 -4.01 12.76 7.84
CA ARG A 253 -5.29 13.49 7.75
C ARG A 253 -5.10 14.86 7.09
N ARG A 254 -4.08 15.60 7.52
CA ARG A 254 -3.74 16.92 6.98
C ARG A 254 -3.42 16.86 5.48
N LEU A 255 -2.53 15.94 5.08
CA LEU A 255 -2.16 15.73 3.68
C LEU A 255 -3.35 15.26 2.83
N GLY A 256 -4.19 14.37 3.39
CA GLY A 256 -5.40 13.87 2.75
C GLY A 256 -6.42 14.97 2.48
N ALA A 257 -6.68 15.83 3.46
CA ALA A 257 -7.62 16.94 3.33
C ALA A 257 -7.17 17.91 2.22
N ALA A 258 -5.87 18.24 2.17
CA ALA A 258 -5.29 19.07 1.13
C ALA A 258 -5.43 18.42 -0.27
N ALA A 259 -5.13 17.12 -0.39
CA ALA A 259 -5.25 16.41 -1.66
C ALA A 259 -6.71 16.30 -2.16
N LEU A 260 -7.67 16.12 -1.26
CA LEU A 260 -9.11 16.10 -1.59
C LEU A 260 -9.59 17.48 -2.06
N ALA A 261 -9.14 18.56 -1.41
CA ALA A 261 -9.47 19.93 -1.81
C ALA A 261 -8.93 20.24 -3.22
N ALA A 262 -7.67 19.88 -3.49
CA ALA A 262 -7.05 20.06 -4.81
C ALA A 262 -7.79 19.29 -5.92
N ARG A 263 -8.35 18.11 -5.62
CA ARG A 263 -9.15 17.33 -6.59
C ARG A 263 -10.47 18.01 -6.96
N ARG A 264 -11.08 18.76 -6.05
CA ARG A 264 -12.36 19.46 -6.27
C ARG A 264 -12.21 20.78 -7.02
N GLY A 265 -11.05 21.43 -6.93
CA GLY A 265 -10.79 22.74 -7.55
C GLY A 265 -10.26 22.69 -8.99
N GLY A 266 -10.09 21.50 -9.57
CA GLY A 266 -9.56 21.32 -10.94
C GLY A 266 -10.60 20.91 -11.98
N GLY A 267 -11.86 21.28 -11.78
CA GLY A 267 -12.98 21.04 -12.70
C GLY A 267 -13.22 22.21 -13.64
#